data_AF-A0AA50KGA3-F1
#
_entry.id   AF-A0AA50KGA3-F1
#
_cell.length_a   1.000
_cell.length_b   1.000
_cell.length_c   1.000
_cell.angle_alpha   90.00
_cell.angle_beta   90.00
_cell.angle_gamma   90.00
#
_symmetry.space_group_name_H-M   'P 1'
#
loop_
_entity.id
_entity.type
_entity.pdbx_description
1 polymer ?
#
loop_
_entity_poly.entity_id
_entity_poly.type
_entity_poly.pdbx_seq_one_letter_code
_entity_poly.pdbx_strand_id
1 'polypeptide(L)'
;MKIIIEYDSCWRNAFLGGSNNEPVPKKGREFLGSMTSLKKEGNFKVCENTLDTVMGVLNRLIGDQRKLYQARSKMYESAYYFEALEDKVSFIDKPQLTNEISFIRNMNGSTDQNAFTGMIKVSDPVFTSEYSQQFWGVLDLDFTQLCDFIIKQSQVVGSIELNPLSIINRLESLNQEKALENSDDLAQVLKVLNEYFPDIEYLNNKGLITPISIYCSALYLQLARLETSFNMTTAKTKAGGISGISKRGFTKKDFMDRYTTGPKKTIWGNPFIKKEKIKGQGEVTSMMTKASGQLEISIDVDRNKAQEIKSLIENAGVSSFYLGKKGLAYVSNIRI
;
A
#
# COMPACT_ATOMS: atom_id res chain seq x y z
N MET A 1 43.97 -12.36 -8.19
CA MET A 1 43.33 -12.71 -6.90
C MET A 1 41.91 -13.25 -7.11
N LYS A 2 41.47 -14.22 -6.29
CA LYS A 2 40.10 -14.74 -6.26
C LYS A 2 39.57 -14.86 -4.83
N ILE A 3 38.39 -14.32 -4.56
CA ILE A 3 37.68 -14.41 -3.27
C ILE A 3 36.42 -15.24 -3.49
N ILE A 4 36.27 -16.31 -2.71
CA ILE A 4 35.13 -17.22 -2.80
C ILE A 4 34.23 -16.95 -1.59
N ILE A 5 32.99 -16.55 -1.86
CA ILE A 5 31.97 -16.26 -0.86
C ILE A 5 30.88 -17.30 -0.97
N GLU A 6 30.64 -18.03 0.10
CA GLU A 6 29.48 -18.92 0.19
C GLU A 6 28.34 -18.18 0.89
N TYR A 7 27.11 -18.41 0.43
CA TYR A 7 25.93 -17.75 0.96
C TYR A 7 24.74 -18.70 1.00
N ASP A 8 23.88 -18.49 1.99
CA ASP A 8 22.63 -19.23 2.15
C ASP A 8 21.45 -18.31 2.46
N SER A 9 20.28 -18.65 1.91
CA SER A 9 19.00 -18.05 2.23
C SER A 9 18.91 -16.53 1.96
N CYS A 10 19.57 -16.05 0.90
CA CYS A 10 19.57 -14.66 0.50
C CYS A 10 18.33 -14.30 -0.34
N TRP A 11 17.70 -13.15 -0.05
CA TRP A 11 16.53 -12.68 -0.80
C TRP A 11 16.93 -12.01 -2.11
N ARG A 12 16.33 -12.42 -3.22
CA ARG A 12 16.55 -11.92 -4.58
C ARG A 12 15.43 -10.97 -5.04
N ASN A 13 14.85 -10.21 -4.13
CA ASN A 13 13.81 -9.22 -4.45
C ASN A 13 13.98 -7.89 -3.71
N ALA A 14 13.54 -6.80 -4.35
CA ALA A 14 13.45 -5.46 -3.77
C ALA A 14 12.01 -4.94 -3.73
N PHE A 15 11.67 -4.21 -2.67
CA PHE A 15 10.29 -3.73 -2.41
C PHE A 15 10.24 -2.22 -2.16
N LEU A 16 11.34 -1.51 -2.40
CA LEU A 16 11.45 -0.07 -2.21
C LEU A 16 11.57 0.63 -3.56
N GLY A 17 10.98 1.82 -3.65
CA GLY A 17 11.23 2.79 -4.72
C GLY A 17 12.56 3.53 -4.50
N GLY A 18 12.92 4.40 -5.47
CA GLY A 18 14.20 5.12 -5.47
C GLY A 18 15.41 4.21 -5.57
N SER A 19 16.58 4.72 -5.22
CA SER A 19 17.85 3.98 -5.24
C SER A 19 18.44 3.76 -3.84
N ASN A 20 19.35 2.78 -3.70
CA ASN A 20 20.23 2.67 -2.52
C ASN A 20 21.59 3.35 -2.75
N ASN A 21 21.83 3.84 -3.98
CA ASN A 21 23.06 4.50 -4.40
C ASN A 21 22.98 6.03 -4.26
N GLU A 22 22.06 6.53 -3.44
CA GLU A 22 21.85 7.95 -3.20
C GLU A 22 21.42 8.18 -1.74
N PRO A 23 21.53 9.41 -1.22
CA PRO A 23 21.07 9.73 0.13
C PRO A 23 19.61 9.37 0.36
N VAL A 24 19.33 8.70 1.48
CA VAL A 24 17.96 8.29 1.83
C VAL A 24 17.12 9.55 2.12
N PRO A 25 15.92 9.69 1.52
CA PRO A 25 15.06 10.84 1.80
C PRO A 25 14.65 10.93 3.27
N LYS A 26 14.32 12.14 3.75
CA LYS A 26 13.91 12.38 5.15
C LYS A 26 12.73 11.51 5.61
N LYS A 27 11.78 11.21 4.72
CA LYS A 27 10.63 10.33 5.01
C LYS A 27 10.90 8.84 4.72
N GLY A 28 12.15 8.47 4.44
CA GLY A 28 12.50 7.14 3.97
C GLY A 28 12.15 6.92 2.50
N ARG A 29 12.35 5.68 2.03
CA ARG A 29 12.00 5.26 0.67
C ARG A 29 10.58 4.71 0.63
N GLU A 30 9.88 4.97 -0.47
CA GLU A 30 8.52 4.47 -0.68
C GLU A 30 8.49 2.93 -0.71
N PHE A 31 7.56 2.33 0.03
CA PHE A 31 7.33 0.89 0.03
C PHE A 31 6.30 0.49 -1.04
N LEU A 32 6.73 -0.38 -1.95
CA LEU A 32 5.97 -0.83 -3.12
C LEU A 32 5.59 -2.33 -3.05
N GLY A 33 5.71 -2.94 -1.86
CA GLY A 33 5.48 -4.37 -1.66
C GLY A 33 4.03 -4.77 -1.34
N SER A 34 3.07 -3.84 -1.34
CA SER A 34 1.66 -4.18 -1.13
C SER A 34 1.08 -4.97 -2.31
N MET A 35 0.08 -5.82 -2.08
CA MET A 35 -0.53 -6.61 -3.17
C MET A 35 -1.12 -5.72 -4.28
N THR A 36 -1.59 -4.51 -3.96
CA THR A 36 -2.08 -3.55 -4.96
C THR A 36 -0.94 -2.91 -5.73
N SER A 37 0.18 -2.59 -5.06
CA SER A 37 1.37 -2.04 -5.72
C SER A 37 2.05 -3.08 -6.61
N LEU A 38 2.14 -4.35 -6.19
CA LEU A 38 2.76 -5.43 -6.97
C LEU A 38 2.02 -5.74 -8.28
N LYS A 39 0.73 -5.42 -8.39
CA LYS A 39 -0.03 -5.55 -9.64
C LYS A 39 0.37 -4.50 -10.69
N LYS A 40 0.95 -3.38 -10.27
CA LYS A 40 1.42 -2.34 -11.19
C LYS A 40 2.75 -2.76 -11.82
N GLU A 41 2.92 -2.42 -13.08
CA GLU A 41 4.13 -2.70 -13.84
C GLU A 41 5.37 -2.09 -13.17
N GLY A 42 6.51 -2.79 -13.23
CA GLY A 42 7.80 -2.34 -12.65
C GLY A 42 7.95 -2.45 -11.13
N ASN A 43 6.86 -2.69 -10.37
CA ASN A 43 6.93 -2.77 -8.90
C ASN A 43 7.39 -4.13 -8.37
N PHE A 44 7.13 -5.20 -9.11
CA PHE A 44 7.67 -6.53 -8.79
C PHE A 44 9.12 -6.62 -9.29
N LYS A 45 10.09 -6.51 -8.37
CA LYS A 45 11.51 -6.46 -8.70
C LYS A 45 12.20 -7.76 -8.31
N VAL A 46 12.75 -8.45 -9.30
CA VAL A 46 13.72 -9.53 -9.12
C VAL A 46 15.11 -8.92 -9.18
N CYS A 47 16.02 -9.41 -8.34
CA CYS A 47 17.38 -8.89 -8.21
C CYS A 47 18.38 -10.03 -8.37
N GLU A 48 19.52 -9.72 -8.98
CA GLU A 48 20.68 -10.60 -9.08
C GLU A 48 21.92 -9.91 -8.51
N ASN A 49 22.99 -10.68 -8.35
CA ASN A 49 24.27 -10.11 -7.95
C ASN A 49 24.81 -9.25 -9.10
N THR A 50 25.05 -7.98 -8.81
CA THR A 50 25.58 -6.97 -9.74
C THR A 50 26.95 -6.50 -9.26
N LEU A 51 27.67 -5.74 -10.09
CA LEU A 51 28.95 -5.13 -9.69
C LEU A 51 28.78 -4.28 -8.41
N ASP A 52 27.71 -3.50 -8.29
CA ASP A 52 27.41 -2.75 -7.06
C ASP A 52 27.33 -3.64 -5.81
N THR A 53 26.73 -4.83 -5.94
CA THR A 53 26.62 -5.77 -4.82
C THR A 53 28.00 -6.30 -4.44
N VAL A 54 28.81 -6.67 -5.43
CA VAL A 54 30.19 -7.15 -5.25
C VAL A 54 31.08 -6.07 -4.63
N MET A 55 31.02 -4.84 -5.13
CA MET A 55 31.81 -3.73 -4.59
C MET A 55 31.38 -3.35 -3.18
N GLY A 56 30.08 -3.40 -2.88
CA GLY A 56 29.59 -3.23 -1.51
C GLY A 56 30.17 -4.27 -0.56
N VAL A 57 30.28 -5.53 -1.00
CA VAL A 57 30.90 -6.61 -0.24
C VAL A 57 32.40 -6.39 -0.07
N LEU A 58 33.14 -6.02 -1.12
CA LEU A 58 34.58 -5.74 -1.02
C LEU A 58 34.88 -4.60 -0.04
N ASN A 59 34.12 -3.50 -0.10
CA ASN A 59 34.24 -2.40 0.86
C ASN A 59 33.89 -2.85 2.29
N ARG A 60 32.86 -3.68 2.44
CA ARG A 60 32.48 -4.25 3.74
C ARG A 60 33.58 -5.14 4.33
N LEU A 61 34.28 -5.92 3.50
CA LEU A 61 35.34 -6.85 3.91
C LEU A 61 36.61 -6.13 4.39
N ILE A 62 36.91 -4.94 3.84
CA ILE A 62 38.00 -4.08 4.34
C ILE A 62 37.56 -3.14 5.49
N GLY A 63 36.31 -3.27 5.95
CA GLY A 63 35.82 -2.56 7.13
C GLY A 63 35.23 -1.17 6.88
N ASP A 64 34.94 -0.77 5.63
CA ASP A 64 34.31 0.53 5.35
C ASP A 64 32.92 0.59 6.00
N GLN A 65 32.68 1.65 6.78
CA GLN A 65 31.42 1.89 7.50
C GLN A 65 30.46 2.80 6.73
N ARG A 66 30.93 3.44 5.65
CA ARG A 66 30.14 4.31 4.79
C ARG A 66 29.27 3.47 3.86
N LYS A 67 28.24 4.08 3.28
CA LYS A 67 27.50 3.46 2.18
C LYS A 67 28.37 3.42 0.93
N LEU A 68 28.16 2.42 0.06
CA LEU A 68 28.92 2.28 -1.18
C LEU A 68 28.94 3.56 -2.04
N TYR A 69 27.80 4.25 -2.18
CA TYR A 69 27.75 5.50 -2.94
C TYR A 69 28.59 6.62 -2.31
N GLN A 70 28.73 6.63 -0.99
CA GLN A 70 29.59 7.59 -0.28
C GLN A 70 31.06 7.24 -0.48
N ALA A 71 31.40 5.94 -0.45
CA ALA A 71 32.75 5.46 -0.74
C ALA A 71 33.18 5.84 -2.16
N ARG A 72 32.36 5.52 -3.18
CA ARG A 72 32.62 5.91 -4.58
C ARG A 72 32.77 7.42 -4.77
N SER A 73 31.96 8.21 -4.06
CA SER A 73 32.03 9.67 -4.09
C SER A 73 33.13 10.27 -3.21
N LYS A 74 34.02 9.45 -2.62
CA LYS A 74 35.09 9.90 -1.72
C LYS A 74 34.59 10.79 -0.59
N MET A 75 33.37 10.51 -0.11
CA MET A 75 32.75 11.30 0.95
C MET A 75 33.42 10.95 2.28
N TYR A 76 33.88 11.97 3.01
CA TYR A 76 34.58 11.86 4.31
C TYR A 76 35.99 11.27 4.29
N GLU A 77 36.49 10.77 3.15
CA GLU A 77 37.84 10.19 3.03
C GLU A 77 38.57 10.78 1.83
N SER A 78 39.90 10.79 1.87
CA SER A 78 40.72 11.37 0.81
C SER A 78 40.62 10.64 -0.53
N ALA A 79 40.43 9.33 -0.50
CA ALA A 79 40.41 8.48 -1.69
C ALA A 79 39.42 7.31 -1.54
N TYR A 80 39.03 6.73 -2.68
CA TYR A 80 38.28 5.49 -2.73
C TYR A 80 39.24 4.36 -3.11
N TYR A 81 39.50 3.44 -2.17
CA TYR A 81 40.51 2.39 -2.33
C TYR A 81 40.34 1.57 -3.62
N PHE A 82 39.10 1.25 -3.97
CA PHE A 82 38.80 0.43 -5.15
C PHE A 82 38.60 1.24 -6.44
N GLU A 83 38.82 2.56 -6.45
CA GLU A 83 38.58 3.41 -7.64
C GLU A 83 39.30 2.89 -8.89
N ALA A 84 40.57 2.50 -8.75
CA ALA A 84 41.37 1.96 -9.85
C ALA A 84 41.22 0.44 -10.06
N LEU A 85 40.52 -0.24 -9.16
CA LEU A 85 40.34 -1.70 -9.17
C LEU A 85 38.96 -2.12 -9.65
N GLU A 86 37.95 -1.25 -9.56
CA GLU A 86 36.56 -1.57 -9.85
C GLU A 86 36.37 -2.11 -11.28
N ASP A 87 37.06 -1.53 -12.26
CA ASP A 87 37.05 -1.99 -13.66
C ASP A 87 37.81 -3.32 -13.90
N LYS A 88 38.56 -3.80 -12.89
CA LYS A 88 39.33 -5.06 -12.92
C LYS A 88 38.65 -6.19 -12.14
N VAL A 89 37.47 -5.93 -11.59
CA VAL A 89 36.69 -6.89 -10.82
C VAL A 89 35.68 -7.58 -11.74
N SER A 90 35.73 -8.90 -11.79
CA SER A 90 34.70 -9.76 -12.41
C SER A 90 34.16 -10.75 -11.38
N PHE A 91 33.00 -11.33 -11.65
CA PHE A 91 32.42 -12.32 -10.74
C PHE A 91 31.60 -13.38 -11.47
N ILE A 92 31.51 -14.57 -10.86
CA ILE A 92 30.67 -15.69 -11.29
C ILE A 92 29.76 -16.04 -10.12
N ASP A 93 28.45 -15.91 -10.32
CA ASP A 93 27.44 -16.34 -9.35
C ASP A 93 26.97 -17.76 -9.68
N LYS A 94 26.94 -18.63 -8.66
CA LYS A 94 26.46 -20.02 -8.77
C LYS A 94 25.28 -20.24 -7.82
N PRO A 95 24.10 -19.64 -8.10
CA PRO A 95 22.93 -19.75 -7.23
C PRO A 95 22.14 -21.04 -7.47
N GLN A 96 21.67 -21.64 -6.39
CA GLN A 96 20.48 -22.48 -6.37
C GLN A 96 19.28 -21.59 -6.02
N LEU A 97 18.33 -21.47 -6.95
CA LEU A 97 17.15 -20.63 -6.78
C LEU A 97 15.96 -21.44 -6.25
N THR A 98 15.29 -20.89 -5.25
CA THR A 98 14.04 -21.41 -4.68
C THR A 98 12.98 -20.32 -4.72
N ASN A 99 11.74 -20.68 -5.06
CA ASN A 99 10.61 -19.76 -5.02
C ASN A 99 9.76 -20.05 -3.79
N GLU A 100 9.52 -19.03 -2.96
CA GLU A 100 8.69 -19.16 -1.77
C GLU A 100 7.82 -17.92 -1.56
N ILE A 101 6.68 -18.11 -0.88
CA ILE A 101 5.85 -16.99 -0.45
C ILE A 101 6.30 -16.60 0.95
N SER A 102 6.86 -15.40 1.07
CA SER A 102 7.18 -14.81 2.38
C SER A 102 6.17 -13.73 2.73
N PHE A 103 5.72 -13.69 4.00
CA PHE A 103 4.90 -12.60 4.50
C PHE A 103 5.79 -11.39 4.83
N ILE A 104 5.62 -10.29 4.08
CA ILE A 104 6.39 -9.06 4.29
C ILE A 104 5.56 -8.02 5.03
N ARG A 105 6.22 -7.21 5.88
CA ARG A 105 5.57 -6.16 6.66
C ARG A 105 5.33 -4.92 5.80
N ASN A 106 4.18 -4.28 6.01
CA ASN A 106 3.87 -2.96 5.47
C ASN A 106 3.96 -1.93 6.60
N MET A 107 4.89 -0.98 6.47
CA MET A 107 5.15 0.03 7.49
C MET A 107 4.51 1.39 7.18
N ASN A 108 3.76 1.51 6.08
CA ASN A 108 3.13 2.77 5.67
C ASN A 108 1.95 3.19 6.56
N GLY A 109 1.50 2.32 7.47
CA GLY A 109 0.31 2.57 8.30
C GLY A 109 -1.00 2.55 7.52
N SER A 110 -1.03 1.91 6.35
CA SER A 110 -2.25 1.77 5.55
C SER A 110 -3.33 1.05 6.35
N THR A 111 -4.57 1.54 6.24
CA THR A 111 -5.74 0.97 6.93
C THR A 111 -6.53 0.08 6.00
N ASP A 112 -7.04 -1.01 6.55
CA ASP A 112 -7.91 -1.94 5.85
C ASP A 112 -9.22 -1.23 5.46
N GLN A 113 -9.70 -1.49 4.25
CA GLN A 113 -10.92 -0.86 3.74
C GLN A 113 -12.19 -1.43 4.38
N ASN A 114 -12.15 -2.70 4.81
CA ASN A 114 -13.32 -3.48 5.19
C ASN A 114 -13.27 -4.00 6.63
N ALA A 115 -12.25 -3.62 7.41
CA ALA A 115 -12.07 -4.07 8.79
C ALA A 115 -11.99 -2.90 9.79
N PHE A 116 -12.33 -3.20 11.04
CA PHE A 116 -12.30 -2.27 12.17
C PHE A 116 -11.69 -2.95 13.41
N THR A 117 -11.46 -2.20 14.48
CA THR A 117 -10.99 -2.74 15.76
C THR A 117 -11.82 -2.23 16.92
N GLY A 118 -11.81 -2.95 18.05
CA GLY A 118 -12.61 -2.61 19.22
C GLY A 118 -14.07 -3.05 19.09
N MET A 119 -14.94 -2.45 19.91
CA MET A 119 -16.36 -2.77 20.01
C MET A 119 -17.20 -1.82 19.17
N ILE A 120 -18.32 -2.29 18.65
CA ILE A 120 -19.28 -1.48 17.87
C ILE A 120 -20.11 -0.63 18.82
N LYS A 121 -20.25 0.66 18.51
CA LYS A 121 -20.96 1.67 19.30
C LYS A 121 -22.44 1.75 18.89
N VAL A 122 -23.23 0.75 19.26
CA VAL A 122 -24.69 0.73 18.96
C VAL A 122 -25.48 1.79 19.74
N SER A 123 -24.92 2.33 20.83
CA SER A 123 -25.51 3.40 21.65
C SER A 123 -25.11 4.81 21.21
N ASP A 124 -24.44 4.97 20.06
CA ASP A 124 -24.07 6.31 19.58
C ASP A 124 -25.34 7.16 19.31
N PRO A 125 -25.38 8.44 19.72
CA PRO A 125 -26.60 9.24 19.66
C PRO A 125 -27.27 9.34 18.29
N VAL A 126 -26.49 9.21 17.21
CA VAL A 126 -27.04 9.23 15.83
C VAL A 126 -27.96 8.05 15.53
N PHE A 127 -27.94 6.99 16.35
CA PHE A 127 -28.81 5.82 16.23
C PHE A 127 -29.92 5.79 17.29
N THR A 128 -29.80 6.57 18.36
CA THR A 128 -30.69 6.50 19.54
C THR A 128 -31.50 7.78 19.80
N SER A 129 -31.26 8.85 19.03
CA SER A 129 -32.03 10.11 19.11
C SER A 129 -33.37 10.02 18.39
N GLU A 130 -34.29 10.94 18.69
CA GLU A 130 -35.63 11.02 18.08
C GLU A 130 -35.59 11.17 16.55
N TYR A 131 -34.60 11.89 16.01
CA TYR A 131 -34.45 12.05 14.55
C TYR A 131 -33.96 10.79 13.85
N SER A 132 -33.39 9.81 14.56
CA SER A 132 -32.55 8.75 13.97
C SER A 132 -33.31 7.90 12.97
N GLN A 133 -34.58 7.57 13.26
CA GLN A 133 -35.38 6.68 12.42
C GLN A 133 -35.65 7.28 11.04
N GLN A 134 -36.17 8.51 11.00
CA GLN A 134 -36.47 9.22 9.75
C GLN A 134 -35.22 9.74 9.03
N PHE A 135 -34.10 9.87 9.76
CA PHE A 135 -32.83 10.23 9.15
C PHE A 135 -32.24 9.06 8.37
N TRP A 136 -31.99 7.93 9.04
CA TRP A 136 -31.39 6.75 8.42
C TRP A 136 -32.36 6.00 7.51
N GLY A 137 -33.67 6.10 7.76
CA GLY A 137 -34.71 5.46 6.95
C GLY A 137 -34.71 5.89 5.47
N VAL A 138 -34.08 7.01 5.13
CA VAL A 138 -33.86 7.42 3.72
C VAL A 138 -33.09 6.34 2.95
N LEU A 139 -32.16 5.65 3.59
CA LEU A 139 -31.37 4.59 2.95
C LEU A 139 -32.19 3.32 2.67
N ASP A 140 -33.36 3.16 3.30
CA ASP A 140 -34.20 1.98 3.15
C ASP A 140 -35.22 2.10 2.01
N LEU A 141 -35.55 3.33 1.61
CA LEU A 141 -36.45 3.60 0.49
C LEU A 141 -35.99 2.87 -0.78
N ASP A 142 -36.93 2.38 -1.58
CA ASP A 142 -36.61 1.97 -2.94
C ASP A 142 -36.26 3.20 -3.80
N PHE A 143 -35.72 2.96 -5.01
CA PHE A 143 -35.22 4.06 -5.83
C PHE A 143 -36.33 5.02 -6.29
N THR A 144 -37.55 4.52 -6.49
CA THR A 144 -38.70 5.34 -6.91
C THR A 144 -39.14 6.24 -5.76
N GLN A 145 -39.29 5.66 -4.56
CA GLN A 145 -39.61 6.39 -3.33
C GLN A 145 -38.54 7.43 -2.99
N LEU A 146 -37.27 7.11 -3.24
CA LEU A 146 -36.16 8.04 -3.05
C LEU A 146 -36.25 9.26 -4.00
N CYS A 147 -36.58 9.02 -5.28
CA CYS A 147 -36.75 10.10 -6.26
C CYS A 147 -37.91 11.03 -5.85
N ASP A 148 -39.04 10.44 -5.43
CA ASP A 148 -40.18 11.18 -4.90
C ASP A 148 -39.83 11.94 -3.60
N PHE A 149 -39.04 11.35 -2.71
CA PHE A 149 -38.54 12.01 -1.51
C PHE A 149 -37.70 13.25 -1.85
N ILE A 150 -36.87 13.17 -2.88
CA ILE A 150 -36.01 14.29 -3.29
C ILE A 150 -36.88 15.43 -3.84
N ILE A 151 -37.82 15.14 -4.75
CA ILE A 151 -38.62 16.16 -5.46
C ILE A 151 -39.80 16.68 -4.63
N LYS A 152 -40.60 15.77 -4.04
CA LYS A 152 -41.88 16.07 -3.39
C LYS A 152 -41.78 16.23 -1.88
N GLN A 153 -40.58 16.04 -1.32
CA GLN A 153 -40.35 16.18 0.12
C GLN A 153 -41.21 15.23 0.97
N SER A 154 -41.51 14.04 0.45
CA SER A 154 -42.37 13.04 1.10
C SER A 154 -41.80 12.58 2.45
N GLN A 155 -42.68 12.21 3.37
CA GLN A 155 -42.27 11.76 4.70
C GLN A 155 -41.62 10.37 4.63
N VAL A 156 -40.55 10.18 5.40
CA VAL A 156 -39.87 8.88 5.53
C VAL A 156 -40.59 8.08 6.61
N VAL A 157 -41.38 7.07 6.19
CA VAL A 157 -42.19 6.23 7.10
C VAL A 157 -41.51 4.88 7.40
N GLY A 158 -40.43 4.55 6.69
CA GLY A 158 -39.71 3.29 6.83
C GLY A 158 -39.06 3.13 8.21
N SER A 159 -39.32 1.97 8.85
CA SER A 159 -38.67 1.58 10.09
C SER A 159 -37.62 0.50 9.80
N ILE A 160 -36.37 0.81 10.15
CA ILE A 160 -35.20 -0.04 9.99
C ILE A 160 -34.45 -0.20 11.30
N GLU A 161 -33.68 -1.28 11.41
CA GLU A 161 -32.75 -1.49 12.50
C GLU A 161 -31.61 -0.46 12.46
N LEU A 162 -31.44 0.29 13.55
CA LEU A 162 -30.45 1.35 13.67
C LEU A 162 -29.20 0.85 14.40
N ASN A 163 -28.26 0.29 13.65
CA ASN A 163 -26.93 0.00 14.16
C ASN A 163 -25.87 0.16 13.06
N PRO A 164 -24.58 0.30 13.41
CA PRO A 164 -23.54 0.51 12.40
C PRO A 164 -23.46 -0.59 11.33
N LEU A 165 -23.73 -1.85 11.69
CA LEU A 165 -23.65 -2.97 10.75
C LEU A 165 -24.82 -3.01 9.77
N SER A 166 -26.05 -2.78 10.24
CA SER A 166 -27.23 -2.73 9.36
C SER A 166 -27.08 -1.60 8.32
N ILE A 167 -26.66 -0.42 8.77
CA ILE A 167 -26.45 0.75 7.89
C ILE A 167 -25.33 0.50 6.89
N ILE A 168 -24.17 -0.01 7.32
CA ILE A 168 -23.07 -0.23 6.38
C ILE A 168 -23.37 -1.36 5.38
N ASN A 169 -24.07 -2.41 5.80
CA ASN A 169 -24.50 -3.49 4.90
C ASN A 169 -25.52 -2.97 3.89
N ARG A 170 -26.45 -2.09 4.29
CA ARG A 170 -27.37 -1.44 3.36
C ARG A 170 -26.62 -0.60 2.33
N LEU A 171 -25.64 0.20 2.76
CA LEU A 171 -24.79 0.97 1.85
C LEU A 171 -24.00 0.08 0.88
N GLU A 172 -23.50 -1.07 1.33
CA GLU A 172 -22.83 -2.05 0.46
C GLU A 172 -23.79 -2.63 -0.58
N SER A 173 -25.02 -2.98 -0.18
CA SER A 173 -26.07 -3.43 -1.11
C SER A 173 -26.37 -2.37 -2.17
N LEU A 174 -26.60 -1.13 -1.76
CA LEU A 174 -26.90 0.00 -2.66
C LEU A 174 -25.75 0.32 -3.62
N ASN A 175 -24.51 0.03 -3.23
CA ASN A 175 -23.32 0.24 -4.06
C ASN A 175 -23.06 -0.90 -5.07
N GLN A 176 -23.73 -2.04 -4.91
CA GLN A 176 -23.71 -3.14 -5.88
C GLN A 176 -24.79 -3.00 -6.95
N GLU A 177 -25.75 -2.09 -6.77
CA GLU A 177 -26.79 -1.78 -7.74
C GLU A 177 -26.18 -1.32 -9.08
N LYS A 178 -26.83 -1.70 -10.18
CA LYS A 178 -26.37 -1.35 -11.53
C LYS A 178 -26.48 0.16 -11.75
N ALA A 179 -25.52 0.70 -12.50
CA ALA A 179 -25.60 2.08 -12.96
C ALA A 179 -26.81 2.26 -13.89
N LEU A 180 -27.44 3.42 -13.77
CA LEU A 180 -28.66 3.78 -14.48
C LEU A 180 -28.35 4.76 -15.61
N GLU A 181 -29.13 4.66 -16.68
CA GLU A 181 -29.14 5.65 -17.76
C GLU A 181 -29.84 6.92 -17.29
N ASN A 182 -29.46 8.05 -17.88
CA ASN A 182 -30.06 9.34 -17.57
C ASN A 182 -31.41 9.48 -18.27
N SER A 183 -32.49 9.02 -17.63
CA SER A 183 -33.86 9.21 -18.09
C SER A 183 -34.42 10.58 -17.66
N ASP A 184 -35.55 10.97 -18.24
CA ASP A 184 -36.21 12.25 -17.94
C ASP A 184 -36.56 12.41 -16.44
N ASP A 185 -36.96 11.32 -15.78
CA ASP A 185 -37.27 11.33 -14.34
C ASP A 185 -36.02 11.58 -13.49
N LEU A 186 -34.88 10.96 -13.85
CA LEU A 186 -33.61 11.21 -13.17
C LEU A 186 -33.06 12.60 -13.47
N ALA A 187 -33.34 13.17 -14.64
CA ALA A 187 -32.90 14.52 -14.97
C ALA A 187 -33.50 15.57 -14.02
N GLN A 188 -34.76 15.39 -13.60
CA GLN A 188 -35.39 16.26 -12.60
C GLN A 188 -34.75 16.11 -11.22
N VAL A 189 -34.49 14.88 -10.78
CA VAL A 189 -33.78 14.59 -9.54
C VAL A 189 -32.39 15.23 -9.53
N LEU A 190 -31.65 15.07 -10.62
CA LEU A 190 -30.31 15.65 -10.76
C LEU A 190 -30.36 17.18 -10.76
N LYS A 191 -31.36 17.80 -11.38
CA LYS A 191 -31.53 19.25 -11.33
C LYS A 191 -31.68 19.73 -9.87
N VAL A 192 -32.56 19.09 -9.09
CA VAL A 192 -32.74 19.41 -7.66
C VAL A 192 -31.43 19.19 -6.89
N LEU A 193 -30.76 18.06 -7.08
CA LEU A 193 -29.50 17.78 -6.37
C LEU A 193 -28.39 18.76 -6.73
N ASN A 194 -28.29 19.19 -8.00
CA ASN A 194 -27.31 20.17 -8.44
C ASN A 194 -27.61 21.59 -7.93
N GLU A 195 -28.88 21.93 -7.71
CA GLU A 195 -29.26 23.19 -7.05
C GLU A 195 -28.82 23.19 -5.57
N TYR A 196 -28.93 22.06 -4.87
CA TYR A 196 -28.48 21.93 -3.48
C TYR A 196 -26.95 21.73 -3.35
N PHE A 197 -26.33 21.03 -4.30
CA PHE A 197 -24.95 20.60 -4.26
C PHE A 197 -24.24 20.86 -5.61
N PRO A 198 -24.03 22.13 -5.99
CA PRO A 198 -23.52 22.51 -7.32
C PRO A 198 -22.10 22.00 -7.59
N ASP A 199 -21.31 21.76 -6.56
CA ASP A 199 -19.92 21.30 -6.68
C ASP A 199 -19.77 19.78 -6.93
N ILE A 200 -20.89 19.05 -7.03
CA ILE A 200 -20.89 17.59 -7.19
C ILE A 200 -21.42 17.21 -8.57
N GLU A 201 -20.62 16.41 -9.27
CA GLU A 201 -21.05 15.73 -10.50
C GLU A 201 -21.46 14.29 -10.18
N TYR A 202 -22.68 13.92 -10.60
CA TYR A 202 -23.30 12.61 -10.36
C TYR A 202 -23.13 11.61 -11.52
N LEU A 203 -22.57 12.06 -12.64
CA LEU A 203 -22.31 11.22 -13.81
C LEU A 203 -20.91 10.62 -13.72
N ASN A 204 -20.78 9.35 -14.08
CA ASN A 204 -19.48 8.72 -14.24
C ASN A 204 -18.88 9.00 -15.64
N ASN A 205 -17.66 8.54 -15.89
CA ASN A 205 -16.96 8.74 -17.18
C ASN A 205 -17.69 8.16 -18.41
N LYS A 206 -18.75 7.36 -18.22
CA LYS A 206 -19.59 6.79 -19.28
C LYS A 206 -20.97 7.49 -19.37
N GLY A 207 -21.18 8.58 -18.63
CA GLY A 207 -22.47 9.28 -18.58
C GLY A 207 -23.57 8.50 -17.84
N LEU A 208 -23.21 7.56 -16.97
CA LEU A 208 -24.18 6.80 -16.17
C LEU A 208 -24.21 7.29 -14.72
N ILE A 209 -25.36 7.08 -14.07
CA ILE A 209 -25.63 7.50 -12.70
C ILE A 209 -25.50 6.28 -11.79
N THR A 210 -24.78 6.41 -10.67
CA THR A 210 -24.68 5.34 -9.67
C THR A 210 -25.70 5.56 -8.56
N PRO A 211 -26.59 4.59 -8.27
CA PRO A 211 -27.65 4.76 -7.26
C PRO A 211 -27.14 5.22 -5.90
N ILE A 212 -26.03 4.64 -5.42
CA ILE A 212 -25.41 5.02 -4.14
C ILE A 212 -25.11 6.53 -4.02
N SER A 213 -24.77 7.21 -5.11
CA SER A 213 -24.48 8.65 -5.08
C SER A 213 -25.75 9.47 -4.78
N ILE A 214 -26.89 9.02 -5.30
CA ILE A 214 -28.21 9.64 -5.08
C ILE A 214 -28.67 9.39 -3.64
N TYR A 215 -28.56 8.15 -3.14
CA TYR A 215 -28.87 7.82 -1.74
C TYR A 215 -28.04 8.63 -0.75
N CYS A 216 -26.72 8.73 -0.96
CA CYS A 216 -25.87 9.52 -0.07
C CYS A 216 -26.23 11.01 -0.12
N SER A 217 -26.47 11.59 -1.30
CA SER A 217 -26.90 12.98 -1.39
C SER A 217 -28.29 13.24 -0.81
N ALA A 218 -29.22 12.29 -0.96
CA ALA A 218 -30.52 12.34 -0.30
C ALA A 218 -30.40 12.30 1.23
N LEU A 219 -29.46 11.54 1.79
CA LEU A 219 -29.15 11.56 3.22
C LEU A 219 -28.62 12.93 3.68
N TYR A 220 -27.76 13.57 2.88
CA TYR A 220 -27.32 14.95 3.14
C TYR A 220 -28.48 15.96 3.03
N LEU A 221 -29.41 15.75 2.11
CA LEU A 221 -30.61 16.56 1.98
C LEU A 221 -31.50 16.40 3.22
N GLN A 222 -31.67 15.18 3.70
CA GLN A 222 -32.42 14.88 4.92
C GLN A 222 -31.76 15.47 6.16
N LEU A 223 -30.43 15.47 6.23
CA LEU A 223 -29.68 16.13 7.30
C LEU A 223 -30.02 17.63 7.37
N ALA A 224 -30.09 18.31 6.23
CA ALA A 224 -30.44 19.72 6.16
C ALA A 224 -31.93 19.96 6.47
N ARG A 225 -32.83 19.09 5.98
CA ARG A 225 -34.28 19.18 6.23
C ARG A 225 -34.62 18.98 7.71
N LEU A 226 -34.00 18.01 8.38
CA LEU A 226 -34.25 17.73 9.79
C LEU A 226 -33.66 18.76 10.75
N GLU A 227 -32.71 19.59 10.30
CA GLU A 227 -32.10 20.65 11.12
C GLU A 227 -33.09 21.75 11.51
N THR A 228 -34.21 21.89 10.81
CA THR A 228 -35.29 22.80 11.22
C THR A 228 -36.14 22.26 12.37
N SER A 229 -36.12 20.93 12.59
CA SER A 229 -37.01 20.25 13.53
C SER A 229 -36.26 19.67 14.73
N PHE A 230 -34.99 19.29 14.56
CA PHE A 230 -34.17 18.64 15.57
C PHE A 230 -32.77 19.24 15.62
N ASN A 231 -32.10 19.04 16.75
CA ASN A 231 -30.68 19.31 16.87
C ASN A 231 -29.86 18.21 16.19
N MET A 232 -29.36 18.49 14.98
CA MET A 232 -28.57 17.54 14.18
C MET A 232 -27.06 17.54 14.50
N THR A 233 -26.60 18.24 15.54
CA THR A 233 -25.16 18.32 15.88
C THR A 233 -24.54 16.95 16.16
N THR A 234 -25.29 16.01 16.74
CA THR A 234 -24.81 14.65 17.03
C THR A 234 -24.68 13.76 15.80
N ALA A 235 -25.33 14.11 14.69
CA ALA A 235 -25.22 13.42 13.40
C ALA A 235 -24.04 13.93 12.54
N LYS A 236 -23.50 15.11 12.88
CA LYS A 236 -22.47 15.81 12.08
C LYS A 236 -21.08 15.68 12.71
N THR A 237 -20.07 15.67 11.84
CA THR A 237 -18.68 15.95 12.23
C THR A 237 -18.51 17.44 12.54
N LYS A 238 -17.36 17.83 13.11
CA LYS A 238 -17.02 19.25 13.37
C LYS A 238 -17.09 20.13 12.10
N ALA A 239 -16.87 19.56 10.93
CA ALA A 239 -16.95 20.26 9.64
C ALA A 239 -18.35 20.18 9.00
N GLY A 240 -19.36 19.69 9.72
CA GLY A 240 -20.75 19.60 9.24
C GLY A 240 -21.08 18.41 8.34
N GLY A 241 -20.09 17.56 8.00
CA GLY A 241 -20.30 16.37 7.16
C GLY A 241 -20.72 15.12 7.94
N ILE A 242 -21.20 14.09 7.23
CA ILE A 242 -21.58 12.79 7.80
C ILE A 242 -20.32 11.90 7.83
N SER A 243 -20.06 11.27 8.98
CA SER A 243 -18.82 10.47 9.14
C SER A 243 -18.80 9.27 8.19
N GLY A 244 -17.79 9.20 7.33
CA GLY A 244 -17.61 8.09 6.39
C GLY A 244 -18.62 8.05 5.23
N ILE A 245 -19.48 9.06 5.07
CA ILE A 245 -20.41 9.17 3.95
C ILE A 245 -20.18 10.54 3.29
N SER A 246 -19.82 10.53 2.02
CA SER A 246 -19.72 11.72 1.17
C SER A 246 -20.98 11.87 0.33
N LYS A 247 -21.16 13.02 -0.34
CA LYS A 247 -22.29 13.20 -1.27
C LYS A 247 -22.27 12.24 -2.48
N ARG A 248 -21.12 11.63 -2.82
CA ARG A 248 -20.97 10.71 -3.97
C ARG A 248 -20.98 9.23 -3.61
N GLY A 249 -20.94 8.88 -2.33
CA GLY A 249 -20.76 7.50 -1.87
C GLY A 249 -20.18 7.45 -0.46
N PHE A 250 -19.71 6.29 -0.03
CA PHE A 250 -19.26 6.08 1.34
C PHE A 250 -17.87 5.42 1.42
N THR A 251 -17.22 5.60 2.56
CA THR A 251 -15.94 4.98 2.90
C THR A 251 -16.12 4.12 4.16
N LYS A 252 -16.24 2.81 3.97
CA LYS A 252 -16.53 1.83 5.04
C LYS A 252 -15.62 1.97 6.26
N LYS A 253 -14.30 2.01 6.06
CA LYS A 253 -13.34 2.17 7.16
C LYS A 253 -13.51 3.46 7.97
N ASP A 254 -13.97 4.55 7.35
CA ASP A 254 -14.15 5.84 8.03
C ASP A 254 -15.48 5.86 8.80
N PHE A 255 -16.52 5.24 8.23
CA PHE A 255 -17.80 5.03 8.91
C PHE A 255 -17.61 4.13 10.13
N MET A 256 -16.98 2.97 9.95
CA MET A 256 -16.77 2.03 11.05
C MET A 256 -15.89 2.61 12.14
N ASP A 257 -14.79 3.30 11.82
CA ASP A 257 -13.93 3.96 12.82
C ASP A 257 -14.68 4.95 13.70
N ARG A 258 -15.62 5.72 13.13
CA ARG A 258 -16.47 6.63 13.92
C ARG A 258 -17.36 5.88 14.92
N TYR A 259 -17.84 4.70 14.53
CA TYR A 259 -18.81 3.91 15.29
C TYR A 259 -18.20 2.65 15.92
N THR A 260 -16.88 2.62 16.08
CA THR A 260 -16.16 1.61 16.86
C THR A 260 -15.28 2.27 17.92
N THR A 261 -14.95 1.55 18.99
CA THR A 261 -14.15 2.12 20.08
C THR A 261 -12.65 2.11 19.83
N GLY A 262 -12.17 1.25 18.93
CA GLY A 262 -10.76 1.14 18.58
C GLY A 262 -10.41 1.94 17.31
N PRO A 263 -9.10 2.13 17.04
CA PRO A 263 -8.66 2.78 15.82
C PRO A 263 -8.96 1.94 14.57
N LYS A 264 -8.87 2.57 13.39
CA LYS A 264 -8.84 1.86 12.10
C LYS A 264 -7.87 0.67 12.12
N LYS A 265 -8.28 -0.42 11.49
CA LYS A 265 -7.48 -1.64 11.40
C LYS A 265 -6.27 -1.42 10.49
N THR A 266 -5.06 -1.43 11.05
CA THR A 266 -3.81 -1.36 10.29
C THR A 266 -3.56 -2.65 9.50
N ILE A 267 -3.12 -2.50 8.25
CA ILE A 267 -2.60 -3.59 7.42
C ILE A 267 -1.13 -3.84 7.80
N TRP A 268 -0.89 -4.92 8.53
CA TRP A 268 0.45 -5.23 9.05
C TRP A 268 1.44 -5.71 7.98
N GLY A 269 0.94 -6.14 6.82
CA GLY A 269 1.73 -6.77 5.77
C GLY A 269 0.87 -7.61 4.85
N ASN A 270 1.53 -8.30 3.94
CA ASN A 270 0.90 -9.19 2.96
C ASN A 270 1.91 -10.23 2.47
N PRO A 271 1.45 -11.37 1.91
CA PRO A 271 2.33 -12.26 1.17
C PRO A 271 2.96 -11.52 -0.02
N PHE A 272 4.25 -11.78 -0.29
CA PHE A 272 4.92 -11.31 -1.49
C PHE A 272 4.57 -12.23 -2.66
N ILE A 273 3.49 -11.88 -3.36
CA ILE A 273 2.91 -12.66 -4.45
C ILE A 273 2.33 -11.74 -5.52
N LYS A 274 2.56 -12.07 -6.78
CA LYS A 274 1.94 -11.41 -7.94
C LYS A 274 1.27 -12.48 -8.80
N LYS A 275 -0.02 -12.31 -9.08
CA LYS A 275 -0.81 -13.18 -9.94
C LYS A 275 -1.26 -12.41 -11.16
N GLU A 276 -0.95 -12.92 -12.34
CA GLU A 276 -1.24 -12.28 -13.63
C GLU A 276 -1.83 -13.29 -14.61
N LYS A 277 -2.65 -12.81 -15.56
CA LYS A 277 -3.15 -13.63 -16.67
C LYS A 277 -2.36 -13.29 -17.92
N ILE A 278 -1.54 -14.23 -18.38
CA ILE A 278 -0.70 -14.06 -19.58
C ILE A 278 -1.31 -14.88 -20.72
N LYS A 279 -1.53 -14.25 -21.88
CA LYS A 279 -2.10 -14.91 -23.06
C LYS A 279 -1.22 -16.12 -23.46
N GLY A 280 -1.84 -17.30 -23.53
CA GLY A 280 -1.15 -18.56 -23.85
C GLY A 280 -0.57 -19.32 -22.65
N GLN A 281 -0.39 -18.68 -21.48
CA GLN A 281 0.13 -19.33 -20.26
C GLN A 281 -0.93 -19.47 -19.16
N GLY A 282 -2.03 -18.73 -19.24
CA GLY A 282 -3.07 -18.74 -18.21
C GLY A 282 -2.69 -17.88 -17.00
N GLU A 283 -3.04 -18.33 -15.80
CA GLU A 283 -2.66 -17.66 -14.54
C GLU A 283 -1.21 -18.00 -14.18
N VAL A 284 -0.36 -16.98 -14.15
CA VAL A 284 1.04 -17.08 -13.73
C VAL A 284 1.20 -16.45 -12.36
N THR A 285 1.86 -17.17 -11.45
CA THR A 285 2.14 -16.71 -10.08
C THR A 285 3.63 -16.47 -9.91
N SER A 286 4.01 -15.25 -9.55
CA SER A 286 5.37 -14.87 -9.19
C SER A 286 5.50 -14.71 -7.67
N MET A 287 6.57 -15.26 -7.10
CA MET A 287 6.82 -15.35 -5.66
C MET A 287 8.17 -14.70 -5.30
N MET A 288 8.55 -14.70 -4.02
CA MET A 288 9.88 -14.28 -3.63
C MET A 288 10.89 -15.33 -4.07
N THR A 289 11.97 -14.89 -4.70
CA THR A 289 13.10 -15.76 -5.04
C THR A 289 14.13 -15.69 -3.91
N LYS A 290 14.51 -16.86 -3.42
CA LYS A 290 15.60 -17.06 -2.45
C LYS A 290 16.74 -17.79 -3.16
N ALA A 291 17.97 -17.40 -2.86
CA ALA A 291 19.16 -18.04 -3.39
C ALA A 291 20.11 -18.49 -2.29
N SER A 292 20.66 -19.69 -2.46
CA SER A 292 21.79 -20.23 -1.72
C SER A 292 22.85 -20.69 -2.73
N GLY A 293 24.13 -20.62 -2.41
CA GLY A 293 25.19 -21.03 -3.32
C GLY A 293 26.52 -20.33 -3.06
N GLN A 294 27.25 -20.07 -4.14
CA GLN A 294 28.60 -19.52 -4.08
C GLN A 294 28.77 -18.39 -5.08
N LEU A 295 29.43 -17.32 -4.66
CA LEU A 295 29.83 -16.18 -5.47
C LEU A 295 31.35 -16.13 -5.53
N GLU A 296 31.90 -16.26 -6.73
CA GLU A 296 33.33 -16.22 -6.99
C GLU A 296 33.71 -14.86 -7.57
N ILE A 297 34.40 -14.04 -6.78
CA ILE A 297 34.88 -12.71 -7.21
C ILE A 297 36.33 -12.84 -7.64
N SER A 298 36.66 -12.38 -8.84
CA SER A 298 38.02 -12.36 -9.38
C SER A 298 38.48 -10.93 -9.58
N ILE A 299 39.65 -10.59 -9.06
CA ILE A 299 40.26 -9.27 -9.18
C ILE A 299 41.59 -9.45 -9.92
N ASP A 300 41.69 -8.84 -11.10
CA ASP A 300 42.88 -8.91 -11.94
C ASP A 300 43.95 -7.91 -11.45
N VAL A 301 44.80 -8.39 -10.57
CA VAL A 301 45.88 -7.62 -9.94
C VAL A 301 47.10 -8.51 -9.73
N ASP A 302 48.27 -7.87 -9.61
CA ASP A 302 49.50 -8.56 -9.27
C ASP A 302 49.45 -9.19 -7.87
N ARG A 303 50.40 -10.09 -7.62
CA ARG A 303 50.49 -10.86 -6.38
C ARG A 303 50.70 -9.98 -5.14
N ASN A 304 51.44 -8.87 -5.26
CA ASN A 304 51.69 -7.98 -4.13
C ASN A 304 50.39 -7.25 -3.76
N LYS A 305 49.65 -6.76 -4.77
CA LYS A 305 48.36 -6.12 -4.52
C LYS A 305 47.32 -7.09 -3.97
N ALA A 306 47.31 -8.34 -4.43
CA ALA A 306 46.47 -9.39 -3.88
C ALA A 306 46.79 -9.69 -2.39
N GLN A 307 48.09 -9.72 -2.03
CA GLN A 307 48.52 -9.88 -0.65
C GLN A 307 48.11 -8.68 0.22
N GLU A 308 48.23 -7.46 -0.30
CA GLU A 308 47.79 -6.23 0.38
C GLU A 308 46.29 -6.29 0.72
N ILE A 309 45.44 -6.64 -0.26
CA ILE A 309 43.99 -6.78 -0.06
C ILE A 309 43.69 -7.85 1.00
N LYS A 310 44.37 -9.01 0.96
CA LYS A 310 44.21 -10.06 1.96
C LYS A 310 44.53 -9.54 3.36
N SER A 311 45.65 -8.86 3.54
CA SER A 311 46.04 -8.30 4.84
C SER A 311 45.07 -7.20 5.31
N LEU A 312 44.51 -6.39 4.41
CA LEU A 312 43.46 -5.42 4.76
C LEU A 312 42.19 -6.12 5.29
N ILE A 313 41.78 -7.23 4.67
CA ILE A 313 40.63 -8.02 5.12
C ILE A 313 40.91 -8.64 6.50
N GLU A 314 42.09 -9.22 6.71
CA GLU A 314 42.50 -9.81 7.99
C GLU A 314 42.53 -8.75 9.10
N ASN A 315 43.08 -7.57 8.82
CA ASN A 315 43.12 -6.46 9.77
C ASN A 315 41.73 -5.92 10.12
N ALA A 316 40.79 -5.93 9.16
CA ALA A 316 39.42 -5.49 9.39
C ALA A 316 38.61 -6.50 10.23
N GLY A 317 38.99 -7.78 10.25
CA GLY A 317 38.39 -8.80 11.11
C GLY A 317 36.91 -9.10 10.83
N VAL A 318 36.46 -8.93 9.58
CA VAL A 318 35.06 -9.13 9.18
C VAL A 318 34.79 -10.60 8.86
N SER A 319 33.84 -11.23 9.56
CA SER A 319 33.67 -12.70 9.53
C SER A 319 32.32 -13.23 9.03
N SER A 320 31.22 -12.47 9.18
CA SER A 320 29.90 -12.88 8.68
C SER A 320 29.05 -11.66 8.30
N PHE A 321 28.37 -11.74 7.16
CA PHE A 321 27.56 -10.67 6.61
C PHE A 321 26.39 -11.23 5.79
N TYR A 322 25.43 -10.38 5.41
CA TYR A 322 24.40 -10.77 4.44
C TYR A 322 24.88 -10.47 3.02
N LEU A 323 24.46 -11.26 2.02
CA LEU A 323 24.69 -10.97 0.61
C LEU A 323 23.41 -10.40 -0.02
N GLY A 324 23.47 -9.14 -0.46
CA GLY A 324 22.31 -8.41 -1.00
C GLY A 324 21.28 -8.05 0.07
N LYS A 325 20.44 -9.02 0.48
CA LYS A 325 19.39 -8.82 1.48
C LYS A 325 19.09 -10.08 2.28
N LYS A 326 19.17 -9.97 3.61
CA LYS A 326 18.99 -11.11 4.53
C LYS A 326 19.88 -12.31 4.13
N GLY A 327 19.73 -13.44 4.82
CA GLY A 327 20.60 -14.58 4.63
C GLY A 327 21.94 -14.42 5.35
N LEU A 328 22.79 -15.43 5.17
CA LEU A 328 24.11 -15.54 5.78
C LEU A 328 25.13 -15.78 4.66
N ALA A 329 26.22 -15.01 4.67
CA ALA A 329 27.33 -15.16 3.76
C ALA A 329 28.66 -15.01 4.51
N TYR A 330 29.68 -15.74 4.07
CA TYR A 330 31.03 -15.71 4.61
C TYR A 330 32.06 -15.97 3.51
N VAL A 331 33.30 -15.54 3.77
CA VAL A 331 34.43 -15.84 2.88
C VAL A 331 34.90 -17.26 3.16
N SER A 332 34.73 -18.15 2.19
CA SER A 332 35.13 -19.56 2.27
C SER A 332 36.60 -19.74 1.90
N ASN A 333 37.11 -18.98 0.93
CA ASN A 333 38.50 -19.08 0.48
C ASN A 333 39.01 -17.79 -0.18
N ILE A 334 40.30 -17.50 -0.03
CA ILE A 334 41.02 -16.44 -0.73
C ILE A 334 42.26 -17.04 -1.42
N ARG A 335 42.32 -16.91 -2.75
CA ARG A 335 43.47 -17.31 -3.58
C ARG A 335 44.16 -16.05 -4.09
N ILE A 336 45.46 -15.95 -3.86
CA ILE A 336 46.29 -14.79 -4.25
C ILE A 336 46.65 -14.91 -5.72
#